data_AF-A0A3B8LDZ2-F1
#
_entry.id   AF-A0A3B8LDZ2-F1
#
_cell.length_a   1.000
_cell.length_b   1.000
_cell.length_c   1.000
_cell.angle_alpha   90.00
_cell.angle_beta   90.00
_cell.angle_gamma   90.00
#
_symmetry.space_group_name_H-M   'P 1'
#
loop_
_entity.id
_entity.type
_entity.pdbx_description
1 polymer ?
#
loop_
_entity_poly.entity_id
_entity_poly.type
_entity_poly.pdbx_seq_one_letter_code
_entity_poly.pdbx_strand_id
1 'polypeptide(L)'
;LEKEAGDDSLALLVEKAKMYLGAGKIQDALACYEAMHLYHRDVVDEEAELSRRVAAALLYKQGLELLEYAPEQALNKFEASYALDPEFFPKEIMRQMTTLREAKEKQRKVRFIGLCREGQHLSKTDPARALGKFNLAYRLAPQFWTENHTKWVQYLQKLVALQKERAQHDSVRHLEQQS
;
A
#
# COMPACT_ATOMS: atom_id res chain seq x y z
N LEU A 1 -25.31 12.41 -30.48
CA LEU A 1 -25.96 11.63 -29.41
C LEU A 1 -24.96 10.92 -28.50
N GLU A 2 -24.22 9.87 -28.90
CA GLU A 2 -23.23 9.25 -27.97
C GLU A 2 -22.01 10.13 -27.68
N LYS A 3 -21.56 10.92 -28.67
CA LYS A 3 -20.41 11.82 -28.50
C LYS A 3 -20.70 13.01 -27.57
N GLU A 4 -21.89 13.59 -27.67
CA GLU A 4 -22.34 14.71 -26.82
C GLU A 4 -22.51 14.28 -25.35
N ALA A 5 -23.04 13.07 -25.10
CA ALA A 5 -23.14 12.53 -23.75
C ALA A 5 -21.76 12.24 -23.11
N GLY A 6 -20.76 11.91 -23.94
CA GLY A 6 -19.37 11.74 -23.53
C GLY A 6 -18.67 13.05 -23.20
N ASP A 7 -18.97 14.13 -23.93
CA ASP A 7 -18.41 15.47 -23.70
C ASP A 7 -19.00 16.13 -22.44
N ASP A 8 -20.31 16.02 -22.22
CA ASP A 8 -20.98 16.53 -21.01
C ASP A 8 -20.48 15.82 -19.73
N SER A 9 -20.18 14.52 -19.84
CA SER A 9 -19.63 13.73 -18.73
C SER A 9 -18.19 14.10 -18.40
N LEU A 10 -17.37 14.44 -19.41
CA LEU A 10 -15.99 14.86 -19.21
C LEU A 10 -15.93 16.25 -18.57
N ALA A 11 -16.73 17.21 -19.07
CA ALA A 11 -16.84 18.54 -18.50
C ALA A 11 -17.25 18.51 -17.01
N LEU A 12 -18.19 17.64 -16.66
CA LEU A 12 -18.59 17.44 -15.26
C LEU A 12 -17.45 16.92 -14.39
N LEU A 13 -16.63 16.00 -14.91
CA LEU A 13 -15.47 15.48 -14.20
C LEU A 13 -14.36 16.54 -14.06
N VAL A 14 -14.16 17.42 -15.07
CA VAL A 14 -13.23 18.56 -14.99
C VAL A 14 -13.65 19.49 -13.86
N GLU A 15 -14.90 19.94 -13.86
CA GLU A 15 -15.42 20.87 -12.86
C GLU A 15 -15.34 20.28 -11.45
N LYS A 16 -15.69 18.99 -11.30
CA LYS A 16 -15.58 18.29 -10.03
C LYS A 16 -14.14 18.19 -9.55
N ALA A 17 -13.20 17.90 -10.45
CA ALA A 17 -11.78 17.84 -10.12
C ALA A 17 -11.23 19.22 -9.70
N LYS A 18 -11.64 20.30 -10.38
CA LYS A 18 -11.32 21.69 -9.99
C LYS A 18 -11.87 22.04 -8.60
N MET A 19 -13.11 21.68 -8.32
CA MET A 19 -13.71 21.89 -7.00
C MET A 19 -12.92 21.17 -5.91
N TYR A 20 -12.51 19.93 -6.15
CA TYR A 20 -11.67 19.19 -5.20
C TYR A 20 -10.28 19.79 -5.06
N LEU A 21 -9.67 20.26 -6.15
CA LEU A 21 -8.40 21.00 -6.11
C LEU A 21 -8.51 22.28 -5.28
N GLY A 22 -9.53 23.11 -5.53
CA GLY A 22 -9.79 24.33 -4.77
C GLY A 22 -10.05 24.07 -3.28
N ALA A 23 -10.63 22.91 -2.95
CA ALA A 23 -10.85 22.44 -1.58
C ALA A 23 -9.62 21.74 -0.97
N GLY A 24 -8.49 21.62 -1.67
CA GLY A 24 -7.30 20.88 -1.21
C GLY A 24 -7.50 19.36 -1.10
N LYS A 25 -8.61 18.83 -1.61
CA LYS A 25 -8.96 17.40 -1.61
C LYS A 25 -8.30 16.69 -2.79
N ILE A 26 -6.98 16.62 -2.75
CA ILE A 26 -6.18 16.15 -3.89
C ILE A 26 -6.56 14.71 -4.28
N GLN A 27 -6.77 13.80 -3.33
CA GLN A 27 -7.14 12.41 -3.65
C GLN A 27 -8.48 12.29 -4.41
N ASP A 28 -9.45 13.12 -4.05
CA ASP A 28 -10.76 13.13 -4.72
C ASP A 28 -10.64 13.76 -6.12
N ALA A 29 -9.79 14.78 -6.28
CA ALA A 29 -9.46 15.33 -7.59
C ALA A 29 -8.79 14.28 -8.50
N LEU A 30 -7.88 13.46 -7.94
CA LEU A 30 -7.21 12.38 -8.67
C LEU A 30 -8.18 11.32 -9.18
N ALA A 31 -9.12 10.88 -8.34
CA ALA A 31 -10.13 9.92 -8.75
C ALA A 31 -10.99 10.43 -9.93
N CYS A 32 -11.21 11.74 -10.01
CA CYS A 32 -11.91 12.35 -11.14
C CYS A 32 -11.06 12.28 -12.42
N TYR A 33 -9.77 12.59 -12.35
CA TYR A 33 -8.88 12.48 -13.53
C TYR A 33 -8.68 11.05 -14.01
N GLU A 34 -8.56 10.08 -13.10
CA GLU A 34 -8.50 8.66 -13.48
C GLU A 34 -9.77 8.23 -14.22
N ALA A 35 -10.94 8.68 -13.76
CA ALA A 35 -12.19 8.44 -14.47
C ALA A 35 -12.21 9.09 -15.87
N MET A 36 -11.71 10.31 -16.02
CA MET A 36 -11.65 11.01 -17.31
C MET A 36 -10.76 10.28 -18.32
N HIS A 37 -9.58 9.83 -17.87
CA HIS A 37 -8.64 9.06 -18.70
C HIS A 37 -9.22 7.71 -19.12
N LEU A 38 -10.09 7.10 -18.29
CA LEU A 38 -10.80 5.87 -18.63
C LEU A 38 -11.94 6.12 -19.63
N TYR A 39 -12.63 7.26 -19.53
CA TYR A 39 -13.74 7.62 -20.41
C TYR A 39 -13.32 8.06 -21.81
N HIS A 40 -12.18 8.74 -21.95
CA HIS A 40 -11.68 9.25 -23.23
C HIS A 40 -10.20 8.92 -23.40
N ARG A 41 -9.91 7.70 -23.85
CA ARG A 41 -8.54 7.26 -24.13
C ARG A 41 -7.90 8.02 -25.31
N ASP A 42 -8.70 8.69 -26.13
CA ASP A 42 -8.29 9.28 -27.42
C ASP A 42 -8.63 10.79 -27.58
N VAL A 43 -9.24 11.44 -26.57
CA VAL A 43 -9.53 12.89 -26.60
C VAL A 43 -9.00 13.52 -25.31
N VAL A 44 -7.76 14.00 -25.35
CA VAL A 44 -7.20 14.80 -24.26
C VAL A 44 -7.64 16.24 -24.50
N ASP A 45 -8.64 16.68 -23.75
CA ASP A 45 -9.00 18.09 -23.65
C ASP A 45 -7.84 18.86 -22.98
N GLU A 46 -7.44 20.00 -23.54
CA GLU A 46 -6.36 20.85 -23.02
C GLU A 46 -6.62 21.25 -21.56
N GLU A 47 -7.89 21.37 -21.18
CA GLU A 47 -8.28 21.70 -19.81
C GLU A 47 -8.10 20.53 -18.83
N ALA A 48 -8.37 19.30 -19.28
CA ALA A 48 -8.10 18.10 -18.49
C ALA A 48 -6.60 17.88 -18.33
N GLU A 49 -5.81 18.17 -19.37
CA GLU A 49 -4.35 18.08 -19.33
C GLU A 49 -3.74 19.10 -18.36
N LEU A 50 -4.16 20.36 -18.44
CA LEU A 50 -3.72 21.40 -17.49
C LEU A 50 -4.04 21.01 -16.05
N SER A 51 -5.25 20.50 -15.83
CA SER A 51 -5.74 20.09 -14.51
C SER A 51 -4.96 18.89 -13.94
N ARG A 52 -4.59 17.92 -14.78
CA ARG A 52 -3.67 16.81 -14.44
C ARG A 52 -2.30 17.31 -14.03
N ARG A 53 -1.70 18.23 -14.81
CA ARG A 53 -0.39 18.82 -14.51
C ARG A 53 -0.38 19.61 -13.21
N VAL A 54 -1.46 20.33 -12.91
CA VAL A 54 -1.63 21.01 -11.62
C VAL A 54 -1.69 20.01 -10.47
N ALA A 55 -2.44 18.91 -10.61
CA ALA A 55 -2.49 17.86 -9.59
C ALA A 55 -1.11 17.20 -9.36
N ALA A 56 -0.38 16.93 -10.44
CA ALA A 56 0.99 16.41 -10.37
C ALA A 56 1.92 17.37 -9.62
N ALA A 57 1.87 18.68 -9.93
CA ALA A 57 2.70 19.70 -9.26
C ALA A 57 2.37 19.85 -7.77
N LEU A 58 1.10 19.77 -7.38
CA LEU A 58 0.70 19.83 -5.97
C LEU A 58 1.18 18.62 -5.18
N LEU A 59 1.04 17.42 -5.73
CA LEU A 59 1.57 16.20 -5.10
C LEU A 59 3.10 16.25 -4.98
N TYR A 60 3.78 16.75 -6.01
CA TYR A 60 5.22 16.98 -5.96
C TYR A 60 5.62 17.92 -4.83
N LYS A 61 4.93 19.07 -4.71
CA LYS A 61 5.16 20.04 -3.62
C LYS A 61 4.93 19.41 -2.25
N GLN A 62 3.85 18.65 -2.07
CA GLN A 62 3.60 17.90 -0.84
C GLN A 62 4.71 16.89 -0.54
N GLY A 63 5.23 16.23 -1.57
CA GLY A 63 6.38 15.33 -1.44
C GLY A 63 7.62 16.04 -0.91
N LEU A 64 7.93 17.23 -1.45
CA LEU A 64 9.05 18.05 -0.97
C LEU A 64 8.86 18.49 0.48
N GLU A 65 7.66 18.95 0.84
CA GLU A 65 7.34 19.35 2.21
C GLU A 65 7.52 18.18 3.18
N LEU A 66 7.12 16.97 2.81
CA LEU A 66 7.21 15.78 3.66
C LEU A 66 8.61 15.16 3.72
N LEU A 67 9.53 15.53 2.81
CA LEU A 67 10.76 14.78 2.56
C LEU A 67 11.65 14.65 3.80
N GLU A 68 11.76 15.71 4.59
CA GLU A 68 12.67 15.77 5.73
C GLU A 68 12.15 15.02 6.97
N TYR A 69 10.83 14.99 7.20
CA TYR A 69 10.26 14.46 8.44
C TYR A 69 9.36 13.24 8.25
N ALA A 70 8.90 12.97 7.03
CA ALA A 70 8.03 11.84 6.70
C ALA A 70 8.42 11.20 5.34
N PRO A 71 9.66 10.67 5.21
CA PRO A 71 10.23 10.22 3.93
C PRO A 71 9.40 9.13 3.23
N GLU A 72 8.73 8.24 3.97
CA GLU A 72 7.83 7.24 3.39
C GLU A 72 6.58 7.88 2.75
N GLN A 73 6.02 8.91 3.39
CA GLN A 73 4.86 9.63 2.87
C GLN A 73 5.28 10.51 1.68
N ALA A 74 6.45 11.13 1.76
CA ALA A 74 7.06 11.87 0.65
C ALA A 74 7.21 10.98 -0.59
N LEU A 75 7.76 9.77 -0.43
CA LEU A 75 7.86 8.81 -1.52
C LEU A 75 6.50 8.50 -2.15
N ASN A 76 5.46 8.23 -1.35
CA ASN A 76 4.13 7.97 -1.89
C ASN A 76 3.58 9.16 -2.68
N LYS A 77 3.84 10.41 -2.25
CA LYS A 77 3.43 11.63 -2.97
C LYS A 77 4.19 11.81 -4.28
N PHE A 78 5.49 11.57 -4.29
CA PHE A 78 6.28 11.59 -5.51
C PHE A 78 5.85 10.49 -6.49
N GLU A 79 5.53 9.28 -6.02
CA GLU A 79 5.05 8.20 -6.87
C GLU A 79 3.69 8.53 -7.50
N ALA A 80 2.76 9.10 -6.73
CA ALA A 80 1.48 9.56 -7.24
C ALA A 80 1.62 10.69 -8.26
N SER A 81 2.51 11.65 -8.00
CA SER A 81 2.81 12.76 -8.91
C SER A 81 3.46 12.25 -10.21
N TYR A 82 4.43 11.34 -10.11
CA TYR A 82 5.11 10.74 -11.26
C TYR A 82 4.16 9.91 -12.13
N ALA A 83 3.20 9.21 -11.52
CA ALA A 83 2.19 8.45 -12.26
C ALA A 83 1.28 9.35 -13.13
N LEU A 84 1.07 10.61 -12.72
CA LEU A 84 0.24 11.57 -13.45
C LEU A 84 1.00 12.27 -14.57
N ASP A 85 2.22 12.73 -14.27
CA ASP A 85 3.07 13.44 -15.22
C ASP A 85 4.55 13.07 -14.99
N PRO A 86 5.05 12.02 -15.69
CA PRO A 86 6.44 11.62 -15.61
C PRO A 86 7.42 12.68 -16.15
N GLU A 87 6.98 13.52 -17.08
CA GLU A 87 7.84 14.52 -17.76
C GLU A 87 8.17 15.70 -16.85
N PHE A 88 7.34 15.92 -15.83
CA PHE A 88 7.52 16.95 -14.82
C PHE A 88 8.70 16.68 -13.86
N PHE A 89 9.22 15.46 -13.78
CA PHE A 89 10.16 15.08 -12.71
C PHE A 89 11.63 15.42 -13.00
N PRO A 90 12.28 16.23 -12.15
CA PRO A 90 13.73 16.41 -12.20
C PRO A 90 14.49 15.11 -11.92
N LYS A 91 15.61 14.88 -12.62
CA LYS A 91 16.47 13.70 -12.43
C LYS A 91 16.91 13.49 -10.97
N GLU A 92 17.11 14.57 -10.23
CA GLU A 92 17.50 14.51 -8.82
C GLU A 92 16.40 13.88 -7.94
N ILE A 93 15.13 14.20 -8.20
CA ILE A 93 14.01 13.65 -7.46
C ILE A 93 13.82 12.17 -7.80
N MET A 94 14.01 11.80 -9.06
CA MET A 94 14.01 10.39 -9.49
C MET A 94 15.08 9.57 -8.74
N ARG A 95 16.27 10.15 -8.56
CA ARG A 95 17.34 9.54 -7.75
C ARG A 95 16.94 9.43 -6.28
N GLN A 96 16.40 10.49 -5.68
CA GLN A 96 15.93 10.48 -4.30
C GLN A 96 14.82 9.45 -4.07
N MET A 97 13.85 9.34 -4.97
CA MET A 97 12.80 8.31 -4.94
C MET A 97 13.40 6.90 -4.95
N THR A 98 14.46 6.67 -5.73
CA THR A 98 15.16 5.38 -5.77
C THR A 98 15.80 5.06 -4.42
N THR A 99 16.51 6.02 -3.82
CA THR A 99 17.09 5.86 -2.48
C THR A 99 16.01 5.63 -1.40
N LEU A 100 14.89 6.33 -1.48
CA LEU A 100 13.76 6.13 -0.55
C LEU A 100 13.11 4.76 -0.72
N ARG A 101 12.99 4.24 -1.94
CA ARG A 101 12.51 2.87 -2.21
C ARG A 101 13.43 1.83 -1.59
N GLU A 102 14.74 1.97 -1.77
CA GLU A 102 15.73 1.09 -1.17
C GLU A 102 15.68 1.12 0.36
N ALA A 103 15.56 2.32 0.95
CA ALA A 103 15.42 2.48 2.39
C ALA A 103 14.15 1.82 2.93
N LYS A 104 13.00 2.02 2.25
CA LYS A 104 11.72 1.39 2.59
C LYS A 104 11.81 -0.13 2.50
N GLU A 105 12.46 -0.68 1.48
CA GLU A 105 12.64 -2.13 1.33
C GLU A 105 13.58 -2.69 2.41
N LYS A 106 14.66 -1.99 2.75
CA LYS A 106 15.56 -2.36 3.85
C LYS A 106 14.83 -2.40 5.19
N GLN A 107 14.03 -1.38 5.48
CA GLN A 107 13.23 -1.32 6.72
C GLN A 107 12.18 -2.43 6.77
N ARG A 108 11.52 -2.71 5.64
CA ARG A 108 10.60 -3.83 5.49
C ARG A 108 11.28 -5.16 5.80
N LYS A 109 12.51 -5.37 5.29
CA LYS A 109 13.32 -6.58 5.57
C LYS A 109 13.74 -6.68 7.04
N VAL A 110 14.15 -5.58 7.67
CA VAL A 110 14.48 -5.58 9.11
C VAL A 110 13.26 -5.95 9.95
N ARG A 111 12.11 -5.34 9.68
CA ARG A 111 10.86 -5.61 10.40
C ARG A 111 10.38 -7.05 10.19
N PHE A 112 10.50 -7.57 8.97
CA PHE A 112 10.26 -8.97 8.66
C PHE A 112 11.10 -9.91 9.54
N ILE A 113 12.43 -9.70 9.58
CA ILE A 113 13.34 -10.53 10.38
C ILE A 113 12.98 -10.46 11.86
N GLY A 114 12.65 -9.26 12.36
CA GLY A 114 12.20 -9.06 13.75
C GLY A 114 10.97 -9.89 14.09
N LEU A 115 9.92 -9.81 13.26
CA LEU A 115 8.70 -10.59 13.45
C LEU A 115 8.94 -12.10 13.40
N CYS A 116 9.81 -12.58 12.50
CA CYS A 116 10.18 -13.99 12.45
C CYS A 116 10.91 -14.45 13.71
N ARG A 117 11.85 -13.65 14.24
CA ARG A 117 12.55 -13.95 15.50
C ARG A 117 11.62 -13.95 16.70
N GLU A 118 10.73 -12.97 16.81
CA GLU A 118 9.71 -12.94 17.85
C GLU A 118 8.79 -14.16 17.79
N GLY A 119 8.34 -14.54 16.58
CA GLY A 119 7.56 -15.75 16.38
C GLY A 119 8.32 -17.02 16.82
N GLN A 120 9.62 -17.12 16.49
CA GLN A 120 10.46 -18.24 16.91
C GLN A 120 10.60 -18.31 18.43
N HIS A 121 10.83 -17.19 19.11
CA HIS A 121 10.91 -17.16 20.58
C HIS A 121 9.59 -17.58 21.25
N LEU A 122 8.45 -17.14 20.70
CA LEU A 122 7.13 -17.46 21.23
C LEU A 122 6.68 -18.90 20.93
N SER A 123 7.25 -19.55 19.93
CA SER A 123 6.77 -20.85 19.43
C SER A 123 6.66 -21.95 20.49
N LYS A 124 7.48 -21.90 21.54
CA LYS A 124 7.51 -22.90 22.62
C LYS A 124 6.59 -22.55 23.79
N THR A 125 6.31 -21.26 24.00
CA THR A 125 5.60 -20.75 25.18
C THR A 125 4.18 -20.32 24.86
N ASP A 126 3.98 -19.71 23.69
CA ASP A 126 2.71 -19.18 23.21
C ASP A 126 2.59 -19.40 21.68
N PRO A 127 2.18 -20.60 21.25
CA PRO A 127 2.03 -20.94 19.83
C PRO A 127 1.01 -20.06 19.10
N ALA A 128 -0.01 -19.54 19.79
CA ALA A 128 -1.04 -18.65 19.23
C ALA A 128 -0.43 -17.30 18.83
N ARG A 129 0.30 -16.68 19.76
CA ARG A 129 0.99 -15.43 19.49
C ARG A 129 2.14 -15.59 18.50
N ALA A 130 2.84 -16.73 18.52
CA ALA A 130 3.86 -17.07 17.53
C ALA A 130 3.29 -17.08 16.11
N LEU A 131 2.16 -17.77 15.90
CA LEU A 131 1.46 -17.80 14.61
C LEU A 131 1.04 -16.39 14.16
N GLY A 132 0.55 -15.56 15.08
CA GLY A 132 0.23 -14.16 14.80
C GLY A 132 1.42 -13.36 14.26
N LYS A 133 2.62 -13.55 14.83
CA LYS A 133 3.86 -12.88 14.36
C LYS A 133 4.26 -13.35 12.98
N PHE A 134 4.21 -14.65 12.71
CA PHE A 134 4.51 -15.19 11.39
C PHE A 134 3.52 -14.73 10.32
N ASN A 135 2.23 -14.71 10.62
CA ASN A 135 1.21 -14.19 9.69
C ASN A 135 1.46 -12.71 9.36
N LEU A 136 1.86 -11.90 10.35
CA LEU A 136 2.21 -10.51 10.12
C LEU A 136 3.47 -10.35 9.25
N ALA A 137 4.50 -11.17 9.49
CA ALA A 137 5.71 -11.20 8.65
C ALA A 137 5.40 -11.62 7.21
N TYR A 138 4.48 -12.58 7.02
CA TYR A 138 4.01 -13.00 5.70
C TYR A 138 3.29 -11.90 4.94
N ARG A 139 2.35 -11.20 5.58
CA ARG A 139 1.65 -10.08 4.95
C ARG A 139 2.59 -8.91 4.63
N LEU A 140 3.60 -8.69 5.46
CA LEU A 140 4.53 -7.56 5.30
C LEU A 140 5.43 -7.73 4.08
N ALA A 141 5.98 -8.92 3.87
CA ALA A 141 6.93 -9.17 2.81
C ALA A 141 6.91 -10.65 2.37
N PRO A 142 5.88 -11.06 1.61
CA PRO A 142 5.76 -12.44 1.13
C PRO A 142 6.96 -12.84 0.25
N GLN A 143 7.56 -11.89 -0.46
CA GLN A 143 8.72 -12.12 -1.31
C GLN A 143 9.96 -12.62 -0.55
N PHE A 144 10.09 -12.31 0.76
CA PHE A 144 11.22 -12.75 1.57
C PHE A 144 11.03 -14.16 2.14
N TRP A 145 9.87 -14.79 1.96
CA TRP A 145 9.63 -16.17 2.41
C TRP A 145 10.16 -17.23 1.44
N THR A 146 10.40 -16.88 0.18
CA THR A 146 10.71 -17.81 -0.92
C THR A 146 12.02 -18.59 -0.70
N GLU A 147 13.01 -17.98 -0.06
CA GLU A 147 14.32 -18.63 0.21
C GLU A 147 14.25 -19.79 1.22
N ASN A 148 13.16 -19.94 1.99
CA ASN A 148 12.98 -21.04 2.96
C ASN A 148 11.52 -21.51 3.06
N HIS A 149 10.71 -21.26 2.03
CA HIS A 149 9.26 -21.41 2.04
C HIS A 149 8.80 -22.78 2.55
N THR A 150 9.42 -23.87 2.08
CA THR A 150 9.06 -25.24 2.46
C THR A 150 9.23 -25.51 3.96
N LYS A 151 10.36 -25.08 4.55
CA LYS A 151 10.63 -25.25 5.99
C LYS A 151 9.65 -24.44 6.83
N TRP A 152 9.31 -23.25 6.36
CA TRP A 152 8.39 -22.36 7.01
C TRP A 152 6.94 -22.83 6.96
N VAL A 153 6.47 -23.33 5.81
CA VAL A 153 5.14 -23.92 5.67
C VAL A 153 4.99 -25.14 6.58
N GLN A 154 5.99 -26.04 6.59
CA GLN A 154 5.98 -27.20 7.49
C GLN A 154 5.95 -26.80 8.96
N TYR A 155 6.66 -25.72 9.32
CA TYR A 155 6.68 -25.20 10.67
C TYR A 155 5.33 -24.58 11.09
N LEU A 156 4.71 -23.79 10.21
CA LEU A 156 3.38 -23.21 10.44
C LEU A 156 2.31 -24.31 10.53
N GLN A 157 2.37 -25.34 9.68
CA GLN A 157 1.47 -26.49 9.76
C GLN A 157 1.58 -27.22 11.11
N LYS A 158 2.79 -27.41 11.62
CA LYS A 158 3.00 -27.98 12.97
C LYS A 158 2.42 -27.10 14.08
N LEU A 159 2.60 -25.78 14.00
CA LEU A 159 2.03 -24.86 14.99
C LEU A 159 0.50 -24.85 14.98
N VAL A 160 -0.13 -24.91 13.81
CA VAL A 160 -1.58 -25.02 13.67
C VAL A 160 -2.10 -26.35 14.23
N ALA A 161 -1.40 -27.47 13.99
CA ALA A 161 -1.75 -28.76 14.56
C ALA A 161 -1.70 -28.73 16.11
N LEU A 162 -0.62 -28.19 16.68
CA LEU A 162 -0.47 -28.04 18.14
C LEU A 162 -1.56 -27.17 18.77
N GLN A 163 -2.03 -26.12 18.08
CA GLN A 163 -3.16 -25.31 18.55
C GLN A 163 -4.47 -26.08 18.55
N LYS A 164 -4.73 -26.89 17.52
CA LYS A 164 -5.94 -27.74 17.46
C LYS A 164 -5.95 -28.78 18.59
N GLU A 165 -4.81 -29.43 18.83
CA GLU A 165 -4.67 -30.40 19.93
C GLU A 165 -4.90 -29.73 21.30
N ARG A 166 -4.33 -28.55 21.53
CA ARG A 166 -4.52 -27.81 22.79
C ARG A 166 -5.97 -27.39 23.00
N ALA A 167 -6.64 -26.89 21.95
CA ALA A 167 -8.05 -26.51 22.02
C ALA A 167 -8.97 -27.72 22.30
N GLN A 168 -8.65 -28.90 21.74
CA GLN A 168 -9.37 -30.13 22.05
C GLN A 168 -9.15 -30.55 23.52
N HIS A 169 -7.92 -30.47 24.01
CA HIS A 169 -7.59 -30.82 25.40
C HIS A 169 -8.27 -29.90 26.43
N ASP A 170 -8.30 -28.60 26.14
CA ASP A 170 -8.96 -27.60 27.00
C ASP A 170 -10.48 -27.79 27.00
N SER A 171 -11.08 -28.15 25.85
CA SER A 171 -12.51 -28.44 25.75
C SER A 171 -12.92 -29.71 26.51
N VAL A 172 -12.06 -30.74 26.53
CA VAL A 172 -12.30 -31.97 27.32
C VAL A 172 -12.20 -31.69 28.81
N ARG A 173 -11.18 -30.94 29.26
CA ARG A 173 -11.06 -30.53 30.67
C ARG A 173 -12.26 -29.72 31.16
N HIS A 174 -12.80 -28.85 30.31
CA HIS A 174 -13.95 -28.03 30.67
C HIS A 174 -15.23 -28.87 30.89
N LEU A 175 -15.39 -29.96 30.12
CA LEU A 175 -16.50 -30.90 30.27
C LEU A 175 -16.34 -31.76 31.53
N GLU A 176 -15.12 -32.22 31.84
CA GLU A 176 -14.82 -32.99 33.06
C GLU A 176 -14.97 -32.18 34.36
N GLN A 177 -14.79 -30.86 34.32
CA GLN A 177 -15.03 -29.98 35.46
C GLN A 177 -16.51 -29.61 35.67
N GLN A 178 -17.38 -29.94 34.71
CA GLN A 178 -18.82 -29.68 34.75
C GLN A 178 -19.66 -30.94 35.07
N SER A 179 -19.02 -32.12 35.12
CA SER A 179 -19.62 -33.39 35.55
C SER A 179 -19.32 -33.71 37.00
#